data_AF-A0A524QSQ7-F1
#
_entry.id   AF-A0A524QSQ7-F1
#
_cell.length_a   1.000
_cell.length_b   1.000
_cell.length_c   1.000
_cell.angle_alpha   90.00
_cell.angle_beta   90.00
_cell.angle_gamma   90.00
#
_symmetry.space_group_name_H-M   'P 1'
#
loop_
_entity.id
_entity.type
_entity.pdbx_description
1 polymer ?
#
loop_
_entity_poly.entity_id
_entity_poly.type
_entity_poly.pdbx_seq_one_letter_code
_entity_poly.pdbx_strand_id
1 'polypeptide(L)'
;MKAPEGKEVTITGTVIDVSCKFGQGLSGAEHRMCSQVCADKGIPLAILGSDGKLYIPTSASMPGEGSNARLKEFAELEVTVKGKAFMAGGATAIQISSIKKA
;
A
#
# COMPACT_ATOMS: atom_id res chain seq x y z
N MET A 1 -1.07 -19.02 -19.25
CA MET A 1 -2.07 -18.26 -18.46
C MET A 1 -1.87 -16.78 -18.75
N LYS A 2 -2.93 -16.02 -19.08
CA LYS A 2 -2.85 -14.58 -19.37
C LYS A 2 -2.87 -13.80 -18.04
N ALA A 3 -1.96 -12.85 -17.86
CA ALA A 3 -1.99 -11.95 -16.70
C ALA A 3 -3.32 -11.17 -16.67
N PRO A 4 -3.85 -10.85 -15.47
CA PRO A 4 -5.10 -10.09 -15.37
C PRO A 4 -4.97 -8.72 -16.05
N GLU A 5 -6.08 -8.26 -16.63
CA GLU A 5 -6.18 -6.93 -17.20
C GLU A 5 -6.35 -5.91 -16.06
N GLY A 6 -5.61 -4.81 -16.14
CA GLY A 6 -5.58 -3.77 -15.11
C GLY A 6 -5.27 -2.42 -15.75
N LYS A 7 -5.59 -1.34 -15.04
CA LYS A 7 -5.50 0.03 -15.54
C LYS A 7 -4.27 0.73 -14.97
N GLU A 8 -3.50 1.41 -15.82
CA GLU A 8 -2.43 2.27 -15.34
C GLU A 8 -3.01 3.47 -14.60
N VAL A 9 -2.51 3.72 -13.39
CA VAL A 9 -2.96 4.80 -12.51
C VAL A 9 -1.77 5.50 -11.87
N THR A 10 -1.96 6.78 -11.56
CA THR A 10 -1.14 7.53 -10.62
C THR A 10 -2.05 7.95 -9.47
N ILE A 11 -1.67 7.60 -8.26
CA ILE A 11 -2.43 7.86 -7.04
C ILE A 11 -1.57 8.67 -6.07
N THR A 12 -2.20 9.58 -5.34
CA THR A 12 -1.61 10.22 -4.15
C THR A 12 -2.33 9.69 -2.93
N GLY A 13 -1.61 9.45 -1.84
CA GLY A 13 -2.20 8.93 -0.62
C GLY A 13 -1.16 8.66 0.46
N THR A 14 -1.62 8.20 1.61
CA THR A 14 -0.77 7.86 2.76
C THR A 14 -0.51 6.35 2.80
N VAL A 15 0.74 5.94 3.00
CA VAL A 15 1.04 4.54 3.34
C VAL A 15 0.63 4.30 4.78
N ILE A 16 -0.30 3.38 5.01
CA ILE A 16 -0.84 3.07 6.32
C ILE A 16 -0.54 1.63 6.74
N ASP A 17 -0.37 1.41 8.03
CA ASP A 17 -0.55 0.09 8.65
C ASP A 17 -2.05 -0.22 8.77
N VAL A 18 -2.51 -1.28 8.11
CA VAL A 18 -3.93 -1.66 8.09
C VAL A 18 -4.46 -1.98 9.49
N SER A 19 -3.69 -2.69 10.31
CA SER A 19 -4.10 -3.09 11.67
C SER A 19 -4.17 -1.88 12.60
N CYS A 20 -3.18 -1.00 12.54
CA CYS A 20 -3.14 0.19 13.38
C CYS A 20 -4.20 1.22 12.95
N LYS A 21 -4.36 1.45 11.64
CA LYS A 21 -5.34 2.41 11.14
C LYS A 21 -6.77 2.00 11.44
N PHE A 22 -7.15 0.77 11.11
CA PHE A 22 -8.56 0.33 11.19
C PHE A 22 -8.89 -0.39 12.49
N GLY A 23 -7.92 -1.02 13.15
CA GLY A 23 -8.13 -1.69 14.43
C GLY A 23 -7.93 -0.80 15.64
N GLN A 24 -7.02 0.18 15.57
CA GLN A 24 -6.63 1.01 16.72
C GLN A 24 -6.81 2.52 16.51
N GLY A 25 -7.16 2.96 15.30
CA GLY A 25 -7.27 4.38 14.97
C GLY A 25 -5.94 5.14 14.97
N LEU A 26 -4.81 4.43 14.99
CA LEU A 26 -3.46 5.01 15.03
C LEU A 26 -3.00 5.35 13.62
N SER A 27 -2.45 6.56 13.43
CA SER A 27 -1.84 6.98 12.16
C SER A 27 -1.01 8.25 12.34
N GLY A 28 -0.21 8.60 11.33
CA GLY A 28 0.55 9.84 11.26
C GLY A 28 2.01 9.70 11.69
N ALA A 29 2.75 10.81 11.65
CA ALA A 29 4.20 10.84 11.82
C ALA A 29 4.68 10.20 13.14
N GLU A 30 3.96 10.44 14.24
CA GLU A 30 4.23 9.86 15.56
C GLU A 30 4.13 8.33 15.56
N HIS A 31 3.34 7.76 14.64
CA HIS A 31 3.11 6.31 14.53
C HIS A 31 4.03 5.62 13.53
N ARG A 32 4.87 6.37 12.82
CA ARG A 32 5.73 5.84 11.75
C ARG A 32 6.65 4.71 12.20
N MET A 33 7.35 4.87 13.32
CA MET A 33 8.26 3.84 13.82
C MET A 33 7.51 2.54 14.18
N CYS A 34 6.36 2.67 14.84
CA CYS A 34 5.52 1.52 15.18
C CYS A 34 5.02 0.80 13.91
N SER A 35 4.51 1.55 12.93
CA SER A 35 4.06 1.05 11.63
C SER A 35 5.18 0.29 10.90
N GLN A 36 6.42 0.79 10.95
CA GLN A 36 7.59 0.09 10.38
C GLN A 36 7.89 -1.24 11.08
N VAL A 37 7.79 -1.29 12.41
CA VAL A 37 7.98 -2.53 13.19
C VAL A 37 6.86 -3.54 12.92
N CYS A 38 5.61 -3.08 12.80
CA CYS A 38 4.49 -3.94 12.40
C CYS A 38 4.70 -4.54 11.00
N ALA A 39 5.21 -3.74 10.06
CA ALA A 39 5.52 -4.20 8.71
C ALA A 39 6.58 -5.33 8.70
N ASP A 40 7.60 -5.24 9.56
CA ASP A 40 8.61 -6.30 9.74
C ASP A 40 8.02 -7.60 10.31
N LYS A 41 6.96 -7.48 11.11
CA LYS A 41 6.20 -8.62 11.64
C LYS A 41 5.17 -9.18 10.65
N GLY A 42 5.15 -8.67 9.42
CA GLY A 42 4.26 -9.14 8.36
C GLY A 42 2.86 -8.51 8.36
N ILE A 43 2.61 -7.48 9.18
CA ILE A 43 1.34 -6.73 9.11
C ILE A 43 1.28 -5.98 7.78
N PRO A 44 0.21 -6.12 6.98
CA PRO A 44 0.12 -5.49 5.67
C PRO A 44 0.17 -3.97 5.73
N LEU A 45 1.04 -3.38 4.92
CA LEU A 45 0.98 -1.96 4.57
C LEU A 45 0.10 -1.77 3.32
N ALA A 46 -0.72 -0.73 3.33
CA ALA A 46 -1.56 -0.34 2.20
C ALA A 46 -1.44 1.16 1.90
N ILE A 47 -1.96 1.61 0.75
CA ILE A 47 -2.03 3.05 0.43
C ILE A 47 -3.48 3.48 0.56
N LEU A 48 -3.76 4.40 1.49
CA LEU A 48 -5.04 5.08 1.57
C LEU A 48 -4.98 6.30 0.65
N GLY A 49 -5.63 6.20 -0.51
CA GLY A 49 -5.66 7.27 -1.51
C GLY A 49 -6.40 8.50 -1.00
N SER A 50 -6.04 9.67 -1.50
CA SER A 50 -6.78 10.92 -1.24
C SER A 50 -8.23 10.86 -1.79
N ASP A 51 -8.52 9.90 -2.67
CA ASP A 51 -9.86 9.57 -3.16
C ASP A 51 -10.68 8.69 -2.19
N GLY A 52 -10.13 8.39 -1.01
CA GLY A 52 -10.75 7.55 0.01
C GLY A 52 -10.69 6.05 -0.27
N LYS A 53 -10.03 5.62 -1.36
CA LYS A 53 -9.91 4.19 -1.69
C LYS A 53 -8.68 3.58 -1.03
N LEU A 54 -8.83 2.33 -0.61
CA LEU A 54 -7.72 1.52 -0.14
C LEU A 54 -7.10 0.76 -1.31
N TYR A 55 -5.82 1.03 -1.56
CA TYR A 55 -5.02 0.35 -2.57
C TYR A 55 -4.12 -0.68 -1.88
N ILE A 56 -4.38 -1.95 -2.16
CA ILE A 56 -3.67 -3.09 -1.60
C ILE A 56 -2.49 -3.44 -2.52
N PRO A 57 -1.24 -3.26 -2.08
CA PRO A 57 -0.09 -3.60 -2.90
C PRO A 57 -0.06 -5.09 -3.23
N THR A 58 0.22 -5.41 -4.47
CA THR A 58 0.46 -6.79 -4.93
C THR A 58 1.67 -6.80 -5.87
N SER A 59 2.30 -7.96 -6.00
CA SER A 59 3.43 -8.16 -6.90
C SER A 59 3.04 -8.97 -8.13
N ALA A 60 3.81 -8.82 -9.21
CA ALA A 60 3.84 -9.77 -10.32
C ALA A 60 4.92 -10.87 -10.12
N SER A 61 5.77 -10.72 -9.09
CA SER A 61 6.82 -11.65 -8.70
C SER A 61 6.27 -12.89 -8.00
N MET A 62 7.18 -13.74 -7.51
CA MET A 62 6.84 -15.01 -6.86
C MET A 62 5.83 -14.80 -5.71
N PRO A 63 4.71 -15.55 -5.69
CA PRO A 63 3.75 -15.50 -4.60
C PRO A 63 4.42 -15.78 -3.24
N GLY A 64 4.10 -14.98 -2.23
CA GLY A 64 4.70 -15.08 -0.89
C GLY A 64 5.75 -14.01 -0.59
N GLU A 65 6.28 -13.33 -1.61
CA GLU A 65 7.05 -12.10 -1.40
C GLU A 65 6.11 -10.96 -0.97
N GLY A 66 6.22 -10.55 0.30
CA GLY A 66 5.43 -9.46 0.84
C GLY A 66 5.78 -8.11 0.20
N SER A 67 4.78 -7.26 -0.01
CA SER A 67 5.00 -5.91 -0.56
C SER A 67 5.56 -4.91 0.47
N ASN A 68 5.57 -5.28 1.75
CA ASN A 68 5.96 -4.42 2.87
C ASN A 68 7.36 -3.82 2.74
N ALA A 69 8.34 -4.60 2.25
CA ALA A 69 9.72 -4.13 2.14
C ALA A 69 9.83 -2.82 1.34
N ARG A 70 9.01 -2.68 0.29
CA ARG A 70 8.97 -1.49 -0.56
C ARG A 70 8.21 -0.32 0.05
N LEU A 71 7.23 -0.57 0.91
CA LEU A 71 6.39 0.46 1.51
C LEU A 71 6.90 0.94 2.87
N LYS A 72 7.73 0.14 3.55
CA LYS A 72 8.19 0.40 4.93
C LYS A 72 8.88 1.75 5.08
N GLU A 73 9.72 2.16 4.14
CA GLU A 73 10.38 3.47 4.19
C GLU A 73 9.38 4.63 4.06
N PHE A 74 8.20 4.38 3.51
CA PHE A 74 7.14 5.36 3.31
C PHE A 74 6.03 5.27 4.37
N ALA A 75 6.12 4.36 5.33
CA ALA A 75 5.11 4.18 6.38
C ALA A 75 4.69 5.51 7.03
N GLU A 76 3.38 5.73 7.13
CA GLU A 76 2.73 6.94 7.64
C GLU A 76 3.09 8.25 6.91
N LEU A 77 3.70 8.18 5.71
CA LEU A 77 3.96 9.33 4.85
C LEU A 77 3.01 9.38 3.67
N GLU A 78 2.80 10.60 3.18
CA GLU A 78 2.17 10.83 1.89
C GLU A 78 3.13 10.51 0.74
N VAL A 79 2.61 9.78 -0.23
CA VAL A 79 3.34 9.29 -1.40
C VAL A 79 2.54 9.53 -2.67
N THR A 80 3.28 9.72 -3.77
CA THR A 80 2.75 9.53 -5.12
C THR A 80 3.17 8.16 -5.62
N VAL A 81 2.20 7.33 -5.95
CA VAL A 81 2.39 5.96 -6.42
C VAL A 81 1.92 5.85 -7.87
N LYS A 82 2.76 5.28 -8.73
CA LYS A 82 2.39 4.85 -10.08
C LYS A 82 2.32 3.34 -10.12
N GLY A 83 1.37 2.80 -10.86
CA GLY A 83 1.22 1.37 -10.97
C GLY A 83 0.05 0.94 -11.83
N LYS A 84 -0.15 -0.37 -11.88
CA LYS A 84 -1.30 -1.00 -12.53
C LYS A 84 -2.31 -1.41 -11.47
N ALA A 85 -3.51 -0.83 -11.51
CA ALA A 85 -4.59 -1.12 -10.59
C ALA A 85 -5.53 -2.20 -11.14
N PHE A 86 -5.99 -3.05 -10.24
CA PHE A 86 -6.93 -4.14 -10.49
C PHE A 86 -8.10 -3.97 -9.53
N MET A 87 -9.28 -3.70 -10.07
CA MET A 87 -10.49 -3.48 -9.27
C MET A 87 -11.36 -4.72 -9.32
N ALA A 88 -11.71 -5.26 -8.15
CA ALA A 88 -12.57 -6.43 -8.04
C ALA A 88 -13.27 -6.44 -6.67
N GLY A 89 -14.58 -6.73 -6.65
CA GLY A 89 -15.33 -6.91 -5.40
C GLY A 89 -15.31 -5.72 -4.44
N GLY A 90 -15.19 -4.48 -4.95
CA GLY A 90 -15.08 -3.27 -4.13
C GLY A 90 -13.67 -2.97 -3.59
N ALA A 91 -12.71 -3.88 -3.76
CA ALA A 91 -11.31 -3.67 -3.42
C ALA A 91 -10.51 -3.20 -4.64
N THR A 92 -9.39 -2.53 -4.39
CA THR A 92 -8.42 -2.16 -5.42
C THR A 92 -7.06 -2.72 -5.05
N ALA A 93 -6.55 -3.66 -5.84
CA ALA A 93 -5.15 -4.10 -5.75
C ALA A 93 -4.30 -3.24 -6.68
N ILE A 94 -3.02 -3.01 -6.34
CA ILE A 94 -2.10 -2.24 -7.18
C ILE A 94 -0.73 -2.92 -7.29
N GLN A 95 -0.30 -3.16 -8.53
CA GLN A 95 1.09 -3.47 -8.83
C GLN A 95 1.86 -2.16 -8.96
N ILE A 96 2.62 -1.83 -7.92
CA ILE A 96 3.37 -0.59 -7.86
C ILE A 96 4.53 -0.67 -8.88
N SER A 97 4.63 0.29 -9.79
CA SER A 97 5.79 0.46 -10.67
C SER A 97 6.76 1.49 -10.09
N SER A 98 6.26 2.56 -9.48
CA SER A 98 7.05 3.60 -8.81
C SER A 98 6.34 4.11 -7.56
N ILE A 99 7.11 4.41 -6.52
CA ILE A 99 6.64 5.06 -5.30
C ILE A 99 7.66 6.14 -4.93
N LYS A 100 7.18 7.32 -4.58
CA LYS A 100 8.01 8.44 -4.12
C LYS A 100 7.23 9.20 -3.06
N LYS A 101 7.95 9.86 -2.15
CA LYS A 101 7.36 10.85 -1.24
C LYS A 101 6.67 11.94 -2.07
N ALA A 102 5.46 12.33 -1.67
CA ALA A 102 4.72 13.43 -2.27
C ALA A 102 5.42 14.77 -2.03
#